data_AF-A0A961A120-F1
#
_entry.id   AF-A0A961A120-F1
#
_cell.length_a   1.000
_cell.length_b   1.000
_cell.length_c   1.000
_cell.angle_alpha   90.00
_cell.angle_beta   90.00
_cell.angle_gamma   90.00
#
_symmetry.space_group_name_H-M   'P 1'
#
loop_
_entity.id
_entity.type
_entity.pdbx_description
1 polymer ?
#
loop_
_entity_poly.entity_id
_entity_poly.type
_entity_poly.pdbx_seq_one_letter_code
_entity_poly.pdbx_strand_id
1 'polypeptide(L)'
;MVVKKGDFYDWDFDRPQSIGKVKAFYGNFGMLLRAYTYIREMGAQGLKSVAEGAVLNANYIQESLKADYHLAYSGTCMHECVFSDKIQNEYGIKTIHIAKRLMDYGYHPPTVYFPLIVAGALMIEPTETETLQTLDRFIWSMKEIARECQENPEIVQDAPHVPKVQRLDEVKAAKEPKYTYQG
;
A
#
# COMPACT_ATOMS: atom_id res chain seq x y z
N MET A 1 22.69 8.94 22.85
CA MET A 1 23.15 8.85 21.44
C MET A 1 24.40 7.99 21.40
N VAL A 2 24.82 7.41 20.26
CA VAL A 2 26.11 6.70 20.18
C VAL A 2 27.21 7.71 19.85
N VAL A 3 28.33 7.66 20.57
CA VAL A 3 29.52 8.49 20.33
C VAL A 3 30.73 7.60 20.06
N LYS A 4 31.59 8.00 19.11
CA LYS A 4 32.88 7.33 18.87
C LYS A 4 33.93 7.87 19.84
N LYS A 5 34.57 6.99 20.60
CA LYS A 5 35.68 7.28 21.54
C LYS A 5 36.92 6.50 21.09
N GLY A 6 37.78 7.15 20.31
CA GLY A 6 38.92 6.47 19.68
C GLY A 6 38.45 5.38 18.73
N ASP A 7 38.86 4.13 18.99
CA ASP A 7 38.46 2.95 18.20
C ASP A 7 37.16 2.29 18.68
N PHE A 8 36.57 2.79 19.78
CA PHE A 8 35.36 2.22 20.38
C PHE A 8 34.15 3.13 20.19
N TYR A 9 32.97 2.56 20.43
CA TYR A 9 31.70 3.28 20.48
C TYR A 9 31.12 3.15 21.88
N ASP A 10 30.48 4.22 22.36
CA ASP A 10 29.86 4.29 23.68
C ASP A 10 28.53 5.04 23.63
N TRP A 11 27.74 4.90 24.69
CA TRP A 11 26.50 5.64 24.86
C TRP A 11 26.75 6.97 25.55
N ASP A 12 26.29 8.04 24.91
CA ASP A 12 26.25 9.38 25.45
C ASP A 12 24.84 9.71 25.96
N PHE A 13 24.74 9.87 27.28
CA PHE A 13 23.53 10.23 28.02
C PHE A 13 23.50 11.68 28.49
N ASP A 14 24.62 12.41 28.40
CA ASP A 14 24.70 13.80 28.86
C ASP A 14 24.13 14.74 27.78
N ARG A 15 22.80 14.82 27.78
CA ARG A 15 22.02 15.57 26.79
C ARG A 15 21.01 16.46 27.53
N PRO A 16 21.42 17.64 28.05
CA PRO A 16 20.56 18.50 28.88
C PRO A 16 19.33 19.04 28.12
N GLN A 17 19.37 19.06 26.78
CA GLN A 17 18.24 19.43 25.93
C GLN A 17 17.39 18.23 25.48
N SER A 18 17.71 17.02 25.94
CA SER A 18 16.92 15.84 25.63
C SER A 18 15.54 15.92 26.31
N ILE A 19 14.50 15.50 25.60
CA ILE A 19 13.16 15.27 26.18
C ILE A 19 13.10 14.02 27.09
N GLY A 20 14.21 13.30 27.23
CA GLY A 20 14.28 12.06 27.99
C GLY A 20 13.97 10.80 27.15
N LYS A 21 13.67 9.70 27.84
CA LYS A 21 13.39 8.39 27.21
C LYS A 21 11.93 8.31 26.78
N VAL A 22 11.70 8.02 25.50
CA VAL A 22 10.34 7.80 24.93
C VAL A 22 9.98 6.31 24.81
N LYS A 23 10.93 5.40 25.08
CA LYS A 23 10.75 3.94 25.05
C LYS A 23 11.83 3.25 25.89
N ALA A 24 11.60 1.97 26.20
CA ALA A 24 12.60 1.13 26.87
C ALA A 24 13.84 0.92 25.97
N PHE A 25 15.02 0.87 26.61
CA PHE A 25 16.31 0.64 25.96
C PHE A 25 16.59 1.61 24.80
N TYR A 26 17.08 1.09 23.67
CA TYR A 26 17.56 1.88 22.52
C TYR A 26 16.74 1.64 21.24
N GLY A 27 15.56 1.03 21.38
CA GLY A 27 14.69 0.62 20.26
C GLY A 27 14.82 -0.84 19.89
N ASN A 28 14.21 -1.21 18.77
CA ASN A 28 14.18 -2.59 18.28
C ASN A 28 15.48 -2.89 17.51
N PHE A 29 16.47 -3.42 18.21
CA PHE A 29 17.80 -3.70 17.65
C PHE A 29 17.75 -4.61 16.41
N GLY A 30 16.89 -5.62 16.40
CA GLY A 30 16.76 -6.52 15.25
C GLY A 30 16.29 -5.80 13.98
N MET A 31 15.38 -4.83 14.11
CA MET A 31 14.96 -4.01 12.97
C MET A 31 16.07 -3.07 12.47
N LEU A 32 16.85 -2.50 13.39
CA LEU A 32 18.00 -1.67 13.03
C LEU A 32 19.06 -2.48 12.27
N LEU A 33 19.32 -3.72 12.70
CA LEU A 33 20.27 -4.61 12.04
C LEU A 33 19.82 -4.95 10.61
N ARG A 34 18.53 -5.25 10.40
CA ARG A 34 17.98 -5.50 9.06
C ARG A 34 18.11 -4.30 8.12
N ALA A 35 17.79 -3.10 8.61
CA ALA A 35 17.94 -1.88 7.84
C ALA A 35 19.42 -1.61 7.50
N TYR A 36 20.32 -1.81 8.46
CA TYR A 36 21.76 -1.69 8.24
C TYR A 36 22.26 -2.67 7.17
N THR A 37 21.87 -3.95 7.25
CA THR A 37 22.27 -4.94 6.24
C THR A 37 21.75 -4.55 4.86
N TYR A 38 20.49 -4.13 4.73
CA TYR A 38 19.94 -3.69 3.45
C TYR A 38 20.73 -2.50 2.86
N ILE A 39 20.98 -1.45 3.66
CA ILE A 39 21.76 -0.28 3.21
C ILE A 39 23.16 -0.69 2.78
N ARG A 40 23.81 -1.60 3.53
CA ARG A 40 25.17 -2.05 3.25
C ARG A 40 25.27 -2.92 2.00
N GLU A 41 24.29 -3.80 1.77
CA GLU A 41 24.23 -4.65 0.57
C GLU A 41 23.92 -3.83 -0.69
N MET A 42 22.95 -2.90 -0.61
CA MET A 42 22.56 -2.08 -1.76
C MET A 42 23.62 -1.03 -2.12
N GLY A 43 24.26 -0.43 -1.11
CA GLY A 43 25.15 0.71 -1.29
C GLY A 43 24.44 1.93 -1.89
N ALA A 44 25.19 3.01 -2.13
CA ALA A 44 24.61 4.26 -2.62
C ALA A 44 23.95 4.11 -4.01
N GLN A 45 24.62 3.39 -4.92
CA GLN A 45 24.10 3.20 -6.27
C GLN A 45 22.87 2.29 -6.30
N GLY A 46 22.85 1.20 -5.52
CA GLY A 46 21.69 0.31 -5.44
C GLY A 46 20.48 1.01 -4.84
N LEU A 47 20.66 1.81 -3.78
CA LEU A 47 19.57 2.60 -3.19
C LEU A 47 19.00 3.63 -4.17
N LYS A 48 19.85 4.23 -5.02
CA LYS A 48 19.39 5.10 -6.10
C LYS A 48 18.53 4.33 -7.12
N SER A 49 19.00 3.16 -7.56
CA SER A 49 18.26 2.32 -8.50
C SER A 49 16.94 1.80 -7.93
N VAL A 50 16.87 1.54 -6.62
CA VAL A 50 15.63 1.23 -5.90
C VAL A 50 14.61 2.36 -6.05
N ALA A 51 15.02 3.59 -5.72
CA ALA A 51 14.12 4.74 -5.83
C ALA A 51 13.65 4.98 -7.28
N GLU A 52 14.57 4.90 -8.25
CA GLU A 52 14.25 5.06 -9.67
C GLU A 52 13.28 3.96 -10.17
N GLY A 53 13.50 2.71 -9.76
CA GLY A 53 12.64 1.57 -10.09
C GLY A 53 11.23 1.70 -9.51
N ALA A 54 11.12 2.08 -8.24
CA ALA A 54 9.81 2.30 -7.59
C ALA A 54 9.01 3.41 -8.29
N VAL A 55 9.66 4.54 -8.63
CA VAL A 55 9.03 5.63 -9.36
C VAL A 55 8.62 5.20 -10.77
N LEU A 56 9.47 4.46 -11.47
CA LEU A 56 9.17 3.95 -12.81
C LEU A 56 7.95 3.02 -12.79
N ASN A 57 7.91 2.06 -11.87
CA ASN A 57 6.83 1.10 -11.74
C ASN A 57 5.49 1.79 -11.45
N ALA A 58 5.46 2.80 -10.56
CA ALA A 58 4.26 3.55 -10.25
C ALA A 58 3.74 4.36 -11.44
N ASN A 59 4.63 5.04 -12.18
CA ASN A 59 4.24 5.77 -13.38
C ASN A 59 3.79 4.83 -14.51
N TYR A 60 4.39 3.64 -14.62
CA TYR A 60 3.95 2.63 -15.58
C TYR A 60 2.50 2.19 -15.33
N ILE A 61 2.14 1.91 -14.07
CA ILE A 61 0.75 1.62 -13.68
C ILE A 61 -0.14 2.83 -13.95
N GLN A 62 0.28 4.03 -13.53
CA GLN A 62 -0.50 5.24 -13.69
C GLN A 62 -0.89 5.48 -15.15
N GLU A 63 0.10 5.50 -16.04
CA GLU A 63 -0.09 5.78 -17.46
C GLU A 63 -0.94 4.69 -18.13
N SER A 64 -0.85 3.45 -17.66
CA SER A 64 -1.61 2.33 -18.19
C SER A 64 -3.09 2.34 -17.80
N LEU A 65 -3.45 2.94 -16.66
CA LEU A 65 -4.80 2.91 -16.09
C LEU A 65 -5.58 4.23 -16.18
N LYS A 66 -4.94 5.34 -16.55
CA LYS A 66 -5.58 6.68 -16.61
C LYS A 66 -6.77 6.81 -17.57
N ALA A 67 -6.94 5.86 -18.50
CA ALA A 67 -8.10 5.82 -19.40
C ALA A 67 -9.31 5.13 -18.76
N ASP A 68 -9.08 4.24 -17.79
CA ASP A 68 -10.09 3.37 -17.19
C ASP A 68 -10.50 3.86 -15.79
N TYR A 69 -9.60 4.59 -15.10
CA TYR A 69 -9.81 5.12 -13.75
C TYR A 69 -9.51 6.62 -13.70
N HIS A 70 -10.25 7.35 -12.87
CA HIS A 70 -10.04 8.79 -12.70
C HIS A 70 -8.77 9.05 -11.89
N LEU A 71 -7.76 9.63 -12.53
CA LEU A 71 -6.53 10.05 -11.86
C LEU A 71 -6.78 11.30 -11.01
N ALA A 72 -6.48 11.23 -9.71
CA ALA A 72 -6.78 12.33 -8.78
C ALA A 72 -5.91 13.58 -9.01
N TYR A 73 -4.65 13.38 -9.42
CA TYR A 73 -3.68 14.44 -9.67
C TYR A 73 -2.96 14.20 -11.00
N SER A 74 -2.99 15.18 -11.90
CA SER A 74 -2.32 15.11 -13.20
C SER A 74 -0.80 15.19 -13.08
N GLY A 75 -0.10 14.59 -14.04
CA GLY A 75 1.37 14.62 -14.14
C GLY A 75 2.00 13.30 -13.70
N THR A 76 3.33 13.23 -13.75
CA THR A 76 4.06 12.06 -13.27
C THR A 76 4.00 11.99 -11.74
N CYS A 77 3.81 10.80 -11.20
CA CYS A 77 3.85 10.57 -9.77
C CYS A 77 5.25 10.16 -9.28
N MET A 78 5.41 10.02 -7.96
CA MET A 78 6.63 9.46 -7.37
C MET A 78 6.49 7.93 -7.26
N HIS A 79 6.60 7.34 -6.08
CA HIS A 79 6.58 5.88 -5.87
C HIS A 79 5.17 5.29 -5.80
N GLU A 80 4.13 6.12 -5.82
CA GLU A 80 2.73 5.72 -5.74
C GLU A 80 1.85 6.65 -6.57
N CYS A 81 0.69 6.16 -7.02
CA CYS A 81 -0.31 6.94 -7.73
C CYS A 81 -1.69 6.80 -7.08
N VAL A 82 -2.53 7.83 -7.20
CA VAL A 82 -3.87 7.87 -6.59
C VAL A 82 -4.93 8.02 -7.66
N PHE A 83 -5.77 6.99 -7.77
CA PHE A 83 -7.02 7.03 -8.54
C PHE A 83 -8.22 7.27 -7.62
N SER A 84 -9.37 7.54 -8.20
CA SER A 84 -10.65 7.49 -7.48
C SER A 84 -11.69 6.67 -8.22
N ASP A 85 -12.71 6.22 -7.48
CA ASP A 85 -13.87 5.50 -8.01
C ASP A 85 -14.85 6.40 -8.79
N LYS A 86 -14.47 7.64 -9.15
CA LYS A 86 -15.38 8.63 -9.76
C LYS A 86 -16.08 8.10 -11.01
N ILE A 87 -15.36 7.40 -11.89
CA ILE A 87 -15.92 6.79 -13.12
C ILE A 87 -16.81 5.60 -12.76
N GLN A 88 -16.28 4.68 -11.94
CA GLN A 88 -16.99 3.45 -11.55
C GLN A 88 -18.27 3.72 -10.76
N ASN A 89 -18.31 4.83 -10.02
CA ASN A 89 -19.46 5.26 -9.25
C ASN A 89 -20.68 5.61 -10.11
N GLU A 90 -20.50 5.95 -11.40
CA GLU A 90 -21.61 6.11 -12.35
C GLU A 90 -22.40 4.81 -12.55
N TYR A 91 -21.78 3.66 -12.27
CA TYR A 91 -22.37 2.32 -12.32
C TYR A 91 -22.72 1.77 -10.92
N GLY A 92 -22.74 2.63 -9.90
CA GLY A 92 -23.01 2.21 -8.51
C GLY A 92 -21.84 1.49 -7.82
N ILE A 93 -20.67 1.42 -8.45
CA ILE A 93 -19.50 0.74 -7.90
C ILE A 93 -18.67 1.72 -7.07
N LYS A 94 -18.33 1.30 -5.85
CA LYS A 94 -17.47 2.05 -4.92
C LYS A 94 -16.08 1.44 -4.86
N THR A 95 -15.11 2.21 -4.36
CA THR A 95 -13.72 1.73 -4.15
C THR A 95 -13.65 0.39 -3.43
N ILE A 96 -14.47 0.18 -2.39
CA ILE A 96 -14.47 -1.09 -1.65
C ILE A 96 -14.87 -2.28 -2.54
N HIS A 97 -15.77 -2.10 -3.52
CA HIS A 97 -16.16 -3.14 -4.46
C HIS A 97 -14.98 -3.51 -5.38
N ILE A 98 -14.28 -2.52 -5.92
CA ILE A 98 -13.05 -2.71 -6.73
C ILE A 98 -11.99 -3.46 -5.90
N ALA A 99 -11.77 -3.05 -4.66
CA ALA A 99 -10.84 -3.71 -3.75
C ALA A 99 -11.23 -5.16 -3.48
N LYS A 100 -12.51 -5.45 -3.20
CA LYS A 100 -12.94 -6.84 -3.03
C LYS A 100 -12.83 -7.64 -4.32
N ARG A 101 -13.12 -7.04 -5.47
CA ARG A 101 -13.00 -7.72 -6.77
C ARG A 101 -11.55 -8.07 -7.10
N LEU A 102 -10.58 -7.23 -6.77
CA LEU A 102 -9.15 -7.55 -6.89
C LEU A 102 -8.75 -8.83 -6.13
N MET A 103 -9.41 -9.14 -5.00
CA MET A 103 -9.15 -10.37 -4.25
C MET A 103 -9.52 -11.62 -5.06
N ASP A 104 -10.52 -11.55 -5.93
CA ASP A 104 -10.88 -12.66 -6.83
C ASP A 104 -9.82 -12.92 -7.90
N TYR A 105 -9.04 -11.89 -8.24
CA TYR A 105 -7.87 -11.98 -9.13
C TYR A 105 -6.60 -12.39 -8.38
N GLY A 106 -6.68 -12.69 -7.07
CA GLY A 106 -5.56 -13.13 -6.26
C GLY A 106 -4.67 -12.00 -5.72
N TYR A 107 -5.12 -10.74 -5.78
CA TYR A 107 -4.37 -9.60 -5.24
C TYR A 107 -4.81 -9.23 -3.82
N HIS A 108 -3.83 -8.84 -3.00
CA HIS A 108 -4.15 -7.97 -1.88
C HIS A 108 -4.49 -6.58 -2.44
N PRO A 109 -5.62 -5.96 -2.06
CA PRO A 109 -5.99 -4.65 -2.58
C PRO A 109 -4.96 -3.58 -2.18
N PRO A 110 -4.79 -2.54 -2.99
CA PRO A 110 -3.99 -1.37 -2.60
C PRO A 110 -4.67 -0.60 -1.46
N THR A 111 -4.04 0.47 -0.99
CA THR A 111 -4.65 1.34 0.02
C THR A 111 -5.92 1.98 -0.55
N VAL A 112 -7.01 1.91 0.21
CA VAL A 112 -8.30 2.52 -0.16
C VAL A 112 -8.70 3.60 0.83
N TYR A 113 -9.48 4.58 0.36
CA TYR A 113 -10.02 5.69 1.16
C TYR A 113 -8.96 6.58 1.84
N PHE A 114 -7.72 6.54 1.35
CA PHE A 114 -6.66 7.46 1.70
C PHE A 114 -5.88 7.86 0.44
N PRO A 115 -5.46 9.14 0.29
CA PRO A 115 -5.64 10.25 1.21
C PRO A 115 -7.09 10.77 1.29
N LEU A 116 -7.47 11.31 2.45
CA LEU A 116 -8.86 11.74 2.74
C LEU A 116 -9.37 12.87 1.82
N ILE A 117 -8.47 13.62 1.20
CA ILE A 117 -8.80 14.71 0.26
C ILE A 117 -9.23 14.19 -1.13
N VAL A 118 -9.13 12.88 -1.37
CA VAL A 118 -9.61 12.23 -2.59
C VAL A 118 -10.77 11.30 -2.22
N ALA A 119 -11.99 11.71 -2.57
CA ALA A 119 -13.16 10.86 -2.36
C ALA A 119 -13.04 9.57 -3.18
N GLY A 120 -13.26 8.42 -2.53
CA GLY A 120 -13.15 7.11 -3.19
C GLY A 120 -11.73 6.73 -3.62
N ALA A 121 -10.70 7.23 -2.90
CA ALA A 121 -9.30 7.02 -3.24
C ALA A 121 -8.91 5.53 -3.35
N LEU A 122 -8.15 5.22 -4.40
CA LEU A 122 -7.45 3.96 -4.64
C LEU A 122 -5.98 4.28 -4.89
N MET A 123 -5.13 4.08 -3.88
CA MET A 123 -3.73 4.49 -3.86
C MET A 123 -2.78 3.30 -4.02
N ILE A 124 -2.10 3.25 -5.15
CA ILE A 124 -1.33 2.08 -5.62
C ILE A 124 0.17 2.39 -5.54
N GLU A 125 0.90 1.58 -4.77
CA GLU A 125 2.36 1.61 -4.61
C GLU A 125 2.93 0.23 -4.99
N PRO A 126 3.54 0.06 -6.18
CA PRO A 126 4.07 -1.23 -6.60
C PRO A 126 5.44 -1.56 -6.02
N THR A 127 6.19 -0.57 -5.51
CA THR A 127 7.61 -0.69 -5.13
C THR A 127 8.52 -1.12 -6.30
N GLU A 128 9.83 -1.20 -6.07
CA GLU A 128 10.81 -1.55 -7.10
C GLU A 128 10.96 -3.06 -7.32
N THR A 129 10.59 -3.88 -6.33
CA THR A 129 10.87 -5.32 -6.35
C THR A 129 9.88 -6.12 -7.20
N GLU A 130 8.75 -5.52 -7.57
CA GLU A 130 7.78 -6.16 -8.44
C GLU A 130 8.26 -6.22 -9.88
N THR A 131 8.06 -7.38 -10.50
CA THR A 131 8.49 -7.61 -11.90
C THR A 131 7.50 -6.99 -12.87
N LEU A 132 7.96 -6.68 -14.07
CA LEU A 132 7.10 -6.18 -15.16
C LEU A 132 5.89 -7.11 -15.39
N GLN A 133 6.09 -8.43 -15.34
CA GLN A 133 5.00 -9.40 -15.52
C GLN A 133 3.95 -9.31 -14.41
N THR A 134 4.34 -8.99 -13.17
CA THR A 134 3.36 -8.74 -12.10
C THR A 134 2.61 -7.44 -12.35
N LEU A 135 3.31 -6.36 -12.73
CA LEU A 135 2.67 -5.08 -13.06
C LEU A 135 1.68 -5.23 -14.21
N ASP A 136 2.05 -5.92 -15.29
CA ASP A 136 1.20 -6.18 -16.44
C ASP A 136 -0.07 -6.95 -16.06
N ARG A 137 0.06 -8.00 -15.24
CA ARG A 137 -1.09 -8.77 -14.77
C ARG A 137 -1.98 -7.95 -13.84
N PHE A 138 -1.41 -7.09 -13.01
CA PHE A 138 -2.18 -6.20 -12.14
C PHE A 138 -2.96 -5.18 -12.98
N ILE A 139 -2.30 -4.53 -13.95
CA ILE A 139 -2.91 -3.59 -14.90
C ILE A 139 -4.03 -4.27 -15.67
N TRP A 140 -3.80 -5.49 -16.19
CA TRP A 140 -4.82 -6.27 -16.89
C TRP A 140 -6.04 -6.53 -15.99
N SER A 141 -5.81 -6.98 -14.76
CA SER A 141 -6.89 -7.25 -13.81
C SER A 141 -7.69 -5.98 -13.49
N MET A 142 -7.00 -4.85 -13.29
CA MET A 142 -7.64 -3.56 -13.07
C MET A 142 -8.50 -3.12 -14.27
N LYS A 143 -8.04 -3.35 -15.51
CA LYS A 143 -8.81 -3.03 -16.72
C LYS A 143 -10.02 -3.95 -16.89
N GLU A 144 -9.88 -5.23 -16.61
CA GLU A 144 -11.00 -6.17 -16.62
C GLU A 144 -12.06 -5.76 -15.58
N ILE A 145 -11.64 -5.38 -14.36
CA ILE A 145 -12.58 -4.87 -13.35
C ILE A 145 -13.27 -3.59 -13.84
N ALA A 146 -12.56 -2.67 -14.49
CA ALA A 146 -13.16 -1.47 -15.05
C ALA A 146 -14.21 -1.80 -16.13
N ARG A 147 -13.95 -2.80 -16.99
CA ARG A 147 -14.92 -3.32 -17.97
C ARG A 147 -16.12 -3.96 -17.28
N GLU A 148 -15.89 -4.81 -16.28
CA GLU A 148 -16.93 -5.48 -15.49
C GLU A 148 -17.85 -4.48 -14.80
N CYS A 149 -17.33 -3.34 -14.32
CA CYS A 149 -18.17 -2.28 -13.74
C CYS A 149 -19.24 -1.77 -14.72
N GLN A 150 -18.96 -1.76 -16.02
CA GLN A 150 -19.88 -1.28 -17.05
C GLN A 150 -20.81 -2.39 -17.56
N GLU A 151 -20.25 -3.57 -17.83
CA GLU A 151 -20.95 -4.68 -18.48
C GLU A 151 -21.76 -5.54 -17.50
N ASN A 152 -21.25 -5.73 -16.28
CA ASN A 152 -21.84 -6.59 -15.26
C ASN A 152 -21.49 -6.09 -13.85
N PRO A 153 -22.00 -4.92 -13.42
CA PRO A 153 -21.63 -4.31 -12.14
C PRO A 153 -21.88 -5.22 -10.93
N GLU A 154 -22.88 -6.10 -10.99
CA GLU A 154 -23.23 -7.03 -9.90
C GLU A 154 -22.06 -7.93 -9.52
N ILE A 155 -21.25 -8.41 -10.48
CA ILE A 155 -20.09 -9.27 -10.17
C ILE A 155 -19.04 -8.54 -9.32
N VAL A 156 -18.88 -7.24 -9.53
CA VAL A 156 -17.96 -6.37 -8.77
C VAL A 156 -18.58 -5.99 -7.44
N GLN A 157 -19.87 -5.68 -7.42
CA GLN A 157 -20.60 -5.29 -6.23
C GLN A 157 -20.70 -6.41 -5.19
N ASP A 158 -20.86 -7.66 -5.64
CA ASP A 158 -21.01 -8.83 -4.75
C ASP A 158 -19.68 -9.49 -4.39
N ALA A 159 -18.57 -9.04 -4.98
CA ALA A 159 -17.24 -9.54 -4.68
C ALA A 159 -16.89 -9.41 -3.18
N PRO A 160 -16.11 -10.32 -2.58
CA PRO A 160 -15.32 -11.35 -3.27
C PRO A 160 -16.04 -12.71 -3.33
N HIS A 161 -15.75 -13.48 -4.37
CA HIS A 161 -16.35 -14.78 -4.69
C HIS A 161 -15.39 -15.96 -4.48
N VAL A 162 -14.08 -15.75 -4.58
CA VAL A 162 -13.05 -16.80 -4.52
C VAL A 162 -12.52 -17.09 -3.11
N PRO A 163 -12.26 -16.09 -2.23
CA PRO A 163 -11.74 -16.33 -0.90
C PRO A 163 -12.66 -17.21 -0.04
N LYS A 164 -12.06 -17.94 0.93
CA LYS A 164 -12.79 -18.86 1.83
C LYS A 164 -13.94 -18.19 2.61
N VAL A 165 -13.81 -16.89 2.88
CA VAL A 165 -14.82 -16.11 3.61
C VAL A 165 -15.16 -14.88 2.77
N GLN A 166 -16.46 -14.58 2.69
CA GLN A 166 -17.00 -13.40 2.00
C GLN A 166 -16.88 -12.16 2.89
N ARG A 167 -17.66 -11.11 2.57
CA ARG A 167 -17.73 -9.88 3.38
C ARG A 167 -18.20 -10.21 4.80
N LEU A 168 -17.43 -9.72 5.77
CA LEU A 168 -17.78 -9.82 7.18
C LEU A 168 -18.81 -8.75 7.53
N ASP A 169 -19.67 -9.05 8.50
CA ASP A 169 -20.62 -8.09 9.05
C ASP A 169 -19.89 -7.14 10.01
N GLU A 170 -19.35 -6.05 9.46
CA GLU A 170 -18.63 -5.01 10.20
C GLU A 170 -19.55 -4.29 11.21
N VAL A 171 -20.85 -4.16 10.91
CA VAL A 171 -21.82 -3.53 11.81
C VAL A 171 -22.01 -4.39 13.05
N LYS A 172 -22.20 -5.70 12.87
CA LYS A 172 -22.30 -6.64 13.99
C LYS A 172 -21.00 -6.71 14.77
N ALA A 173 -19.85 -6.76 14.10
CA ALA A 173 -18.56 -6.77 14.78
C ALA A 173 -18.35 -5.52 15.66
N ALA A 174 -18.82 -4.35 15.22
CA ALA A 174 -18.75 -3.11 15.99
C ALA A 174 -19.78 -3.03 17.12
N LYS A 175 -21.01 -3.53 16.91
CA LYS A 175 -22.12 -3.47 17.90
C LYS A 175 -22.09 -4.60 18.92
N GLU A 176 -21.65 -5.78 18.54
CA GLU A 176 -21.62 -7.01 19.34
C GLU A 176 -20.22 -7.68 19.29
N PRO A 177 -19.17 -6.99 19.74
CA PRO A 177 -17.80 -7.48 19.60
C PRO A 177 -17.55 -8.71 20.48
N LYS A 178 -17.00 -9.77 19.87
CA LYS A 178 -16.49 -10.95 20.57
C LYS A 178 -14.96 -10.95 20.56
N TYR A 179 -14.36 -10.40 21.62
CA TYR A 179 -12.91 -10.19 21.70
C TYR A 179 -12.09 -11.46 22.01
N THR A 180 -12.68 -12.40 22.74
CA THR A 180 -12.01 -13.62 23.18
C THR A 180 -12.91 -14.82 22.91
N TYR A 181 -12.30 -15.96 22.62
CA TYR A 181 -13.04 -17.22 22.60
C TYR A 181 -13.54 -17.55 24.01
N GLN A 182 -14.81 -17.93 24.11
CA GLN A 182 -15.41 -18.50 25.30
C GLN A 182 -15.90 -19.88 24.87
N GLY A 183 -15.25 -20.92 25.38
CA GLY A 183 -15.54 -22.31 25.06
C GLY A 183 -16.96 -22.73 25.46
#